data_AF-A0A8T6UCL0-F1
#
_entry.id   AF-A0A8T6UCL0-F1
#
_cell.length_a   1.000
_cell.length_b   1.000
_cell.length_c   1.000
_cell.angle_alpha   90.00
_cell.angle_beta   90.00
_cell.angle_gamma   90.00
#
_symmetry.space_group_name_H-M   'P 1'
#
loop_
_entity.id
_entity.type
_entity.pdbx_description
1 polymer ?
#
loop_
_entity_poly.entity_id
_entity_poly.type
_entity_poly.pdbx_seq_one_letter_code
_entity_poly.pdbx_strand_id
1 'polypeptide(L)'
;MSFVRKILRVSRIPQGRYTYRGTDKFSGLALQLRVEPDGQGLLVINANTVLYLNETATAHAFFFMQGMTTDEAVKEIRRMY
;
A
#
# COMPACT_ATOMS: atom_id res chain seq x y z
N MET A 1 29.67 -5.20 -17.74
CA MET A 1 28.37 -5.39 -18.42
C MET A 1 27.24 -5.47 -17.40
N SER A 2 26.77 -4.35 -16.85
CA SER A 2 25.58 -4.35 -15.96
C SER A 2 24.98 -2.94 -15.86
N PHE A 3 24.64 -2.34 -17.00
CA PHE A 3 24.04 -1.00 -17.05
C PHE A 3 22.61 -0.98 -17.63
N VAL A 4 21.99 -2.15 -17.84
CA VAL A 4 20.72 -2.25 -18.60
C VAL A 4 19.50 -2.59 -17.71
N ARG A 5 19.65 -2.90 -16.43
CA ARG A 5 18.50 -3.32 -15.58
C ARG A 5 17.67 -2.20 -14.93
N LYS A 6 17.82 -0.95 -15.37
CA LYS A 6 17.15 0.21 -14.71
C LYS A 6 16.00 0.84 -15.49
N ILE A 7 15.61 0.25 -16.62
CA ILE A 7 14.52 0.75 -17.46
C ILE A 7 13.37 -0.26 -17.30
N LEU A 8 12.22 0.18 -16.77
CA LEU A 8 10.98 -0.59 -16.51
C LEU A 8 10.82 -1.30 -15.15
N ARG A 9 11.35 -0.77 -14.03
CA ARG A 9 10.73 -1.11 -12.74
C ARG A 9 9.49 -0.24 -12.57
N VAL A 10 8.32 -0.77 -12.95
CA VAL A 10 7.03 -0.23 -12.50
C VAL A 10 7.16 -0.02 -10.98
N SER A 11 6.89 1.19 -10.52
CA SER A 11 7.01 1.53 -9.09
C SER A 11 5.91 0.79 -8.35
N ARG A 12 6.19 -0.45 -7.92
CA ARG A 12 5.26 -1.27 -7.17
C ARG A 12 5.46 -1.06 -5.68
N ILE A 13 4.37 -1.20 -4.93
CA ILE A 13 4.44 -1.25 -3.48
C ILE A 13 5.37 -2.41 -3.07
N PRO A 14 6.30 -2.20 -2.12
CA PRO A 14 7.17 -3.28 -1.70
C PRO A 14 6.35 -4.43 -1.11
N GLN A 15 6.73 -5.66 -1.47
CA GLN A 15 6.17 -6.85 -0.85
C GLN A 15 6.45 -6.82 0.65
N GLY A 16 5.46 -7.16 1.47
CA GLY A 16 5.64 -7.18 2.92
C GLY A 16 4.35 -7.24 3.71
N ARG A 17 4.51 -7.27 5.04
CA ARG A 17 3.43 -7.11 6.00
C ARG A 17 3.59 -5.77 6.69
N TYR A 18 2.53 -4.98 6.67
CA TYR A 18 2.47 -3.66 7.28
C TYR A 18 1.37 -3.66 8.33
N THR A 19 1.63 -2.99 9.43
CA THR A 19 0.68 -2.85 10.53
C THR A 19 0.49 -1.37 10.81
N TYR A 20 -0.75 -0.96 11.00
CA TYR A 20 -1.10 0.40 11.36
C TYR A 20 -2.06 0.38 12.53
N ARG A 21 -1.82 1.30 13.48
CA ARG A 21 -2.70 1.56 14.62
C ARG A 21 -3.00 3.05 14.62
N GLY A 22 -4.25 3.39 14.39
CA GLY A 22 -4.68 4.77 14.29
C GLY A 22 -4.68 5.47 15.64
N THR A 23 -4.37 6.76 15.58
CA THR A 23 -4.45 7.71 16.70
C THR A 23 -5.44 8.83 16.37
N ASP A 24 -5.82 9.63 17.36
CA ASP A 24 -6.67 10.81 17.18
C ASP A 24 -7.98 10.48 16.46
N LYS A 25 -8.21 11.08 15.28
CA LYS A 25 -9.38 10.84 14.44
C LYS A 25 -9.52 9.39 13.94
N PHE A 26 -8.45 8.60 13.98
CA PHE A 26 -8.42 7.18 13.63
C PHE A 26 -8.24 6.28 14.86
N SER A 27 -8.44 6.81 16.07
CA SER A 27 -8.39 5.99 17.29
C SER A 27 -9.33 4.78 17.18
N GLY A 28 -8.82 3.61 17.56
CA GLY A 28 -9.53 2.33 17.44
C GLY A 28 -9.43 1.64 16.09
N LEU A 29 -8.84 2.27 15.06
CA LEU A 29 -8.57 1.63 13.77
C LEU A 29 -7.28 0.80 13.84
N ALA A 30 -7.36 -0.49 13.56
CA ALA A 30 -6.23 -1.40 13.40
C ALA A 30 -6.25 -2.01 12.01
N LEU A 31 -5.16 -1.83 11.25
CA LEU A 31 -5.01 -2.37 9.91
C LEU A 31 -3.82 -3.32 9.85
N GLN A 32 -3.98 -4.45 9.17
CA GLN A 32 -2.88 -5.31 8.76
C GLN A 32 -2.95 -5.51 7.25
N LEU A 33 -1.98 -4.97 6.54
CA LEU A 33 -1.86 -5.10 5.10
C LEU A 33 -0.76 -6.12 4.78
N ARG A 34 -1.07 -7.12 3.97
CA ARG A 34 -0.09 -7.99 3.32
C ARG A 34 -0.06 -7.67 1.83
N VAL A 35 1.10 -7.31 1.32
CA VAL A 35 1.35 -7.07 -0.11
C VAL A 35 2.01 -8.31 -0.70
N GLU A 36 1.43 -8.85 -1.76
CA GLU A 36 1.90 -10.04 -2.47
C GLU A 36 2.93 -9.67 -3.57
N PRO A 37 3.71 -10.63 -4.10
CA PRO A 37 4.73 -10.36 -5.12
C PRO A 37 4.20 -9.72 -6.42
N ASP A 38 2.91 -9.92 -6.73
CA ASP A 38 2.25 -9.35 -7.90
C ASP A 38 1.69 -7.94 -7.67
N GLY A 39 1.79 -7.41 -6.44
CA GLY A 39 1.29 -6.09 -6.04
C GLY A 39 -0.15 -6.09 -5.52
N GLN A 40 -0.85 -7.23 -5.58
CA GLN A 40 -2.14 -7.37 -4.92
C GLN A 40 -1.98 -7.39 -3.39
N GLY A 41 -3.08 -7.16 -2.68
CA GLY A 41 -3.06 -6.99 -1.24
C GLY A 41 -4.17 -7.73 -0.53
N LEU A 42 -3.90 -8.15 0.70
CA LEU A 42 -4.90 -8.59 1.65
C LEU A 42 -4.87 -7.64 2.85
N LEU A 43 -5.99 -6.95 3.09
CA LEU A 43 -6.14 -6.00 4.18
C LEU A 43 -7.11 -6.54 5.22
N VAL A 44 -6.63 -6.67 6.45
CA VAL A 44 -7.47 -7.00 7.60
C VAL A 44 -7.73 -5.72 8.39
N ILE A 45 -9.00 -5.41 8.64
CA ILE A 45 -9.46 -4.27 9.41
C ILE A 45 -10.04 -4.78 10.73
N ASN A 46 -9.53 -4.27 11.85
CA ASN A 46 -9.98 -4.57 13.21
C ASN A 46 -10.13 -6.07 13.52
N ALA A 47 -9.36 -6.91 12.84
CA ALA A 47 -9.42 -8.37 12.93
C ALA A 47 -10.80 -9.00 12.66
N ASN A 48 -11.75 -8.26 12.06
CA ASN A 48 -13.11 -8.75 11.80
C ASN A 48 -13.56 -8.61 10.34
N THR A 49 -12.80 -7.86 9.53
CA THR A 49 -13.10 -7.63 8.10
C THR A 49 -11.85 -7.92 7.29
N VAL A 50 -11.99 -8.71 6.23
CA VAL A 50 -10.90 -9.02 5.29
C VAL A 50 -11.28 -8.52 3.90
N LEU A 51 -10.40 -7.72 3.30
CA LEU A 51 -10.54 -7.21 1.94
C LEU A 51 -9.41 -7.75 1.06
N TYR A 52 -9.79 -8.21 -0.13
CA TYR A 52 -8.86 -8.51 -1.22
C TYR A 52 -8.73 -7.27 -2.09
N LEU A 53 -7.51 -6.79 -2.26
CA LEU A 53 -7.19 -5.55 -2.94
C LEU A 53 -6.47 -5.85 -4.26
N ASN A 54 -6.89 -5.15 -5.31
CA ASN A 54 -6.08 -5.06 -6.53
C ASN A 54 -4.84 -4.18 -6.28
N GLU A 55 -3.94 -4.09 -7.27
CA GLU A 55 -2.68 -3.34 -7.16
C GLU A 55 -2.89 -1.86 -6.76
N THR A 56 -3.86 -1.18 -7.38
CA THR A 56 -4.15 0.24 -7.10
C THR A 56 -4.70 0.45 -5.69
N ALA A 57 -5.63 -0.38 -5.23
CA ALA A 57 -6.18 -0.29 -3.88
C ALA A 57 -5.14 -0.63 -2.80
N THR A 58 -4.24 -1.57 -3.09
CA THR A 58 -3.08 -1.88 -2.23
C THR A 58 -2.17 -0.67 -2.06
N ALA A 59 -1.91 0.08 -3.14
CA ALA A 59 -1.13 1.32 -3.08
C ALA A 59 -1.80 2.39 -2.22
N HIS A 60 -3.10 2.61 -2.38
CA HIS A 60 -3.85 3.54 -1.53
C HIS A 60 -3.78 3.16 -0.04
N ALA A 61 -4.01 1.88 0.29
CA ALA A 61 -3.94 1.41 1.66
C ALA A 61 -2.53 1.57 2.24
N PHE A 62 -1.49 1.22 1.48
CA PHE A 62 -0.11 1.39 1.88
C PHE A 62 0.23 2.85 2.17
N PHE A 63 -0.10 3.78 1.26
CA PHE A 63 0.21 5.20 1.45
C PHE A 63 -0.55 5.83 2.61
N PHE A 64 -1.81 5.43 2.81
CA PHE A 64 -2.55 5.80 4.01
C PHE A 64 -1.82 5.36 5.29
N MET A 65 -1.33 4.11 5.34
CA MET A 65 -0.59 3.59 6.50
C MET A 65 0.77 4.27 6.71
N GLN A 66 1.37 4.86 5.66
CA GLN A 66 2.58 5.70 5.75
C GLN A 66 2.30 7.14 6.18
N GLY A 67 1.02 7.50 6.41
CA GLY A 67 0.64 8.85 6.83
C GLY A 67 0.61 9.88 5.70
N MET A 68 0.63 9.44 4.43
CA MET A 68 0.49 10.35 3.30
C MET A 68 -0.90 10.97 3.27
N THR A 69 -0.96 12.25 2.87
CA THR A 69 -2.22 12.89 2.53
C THR A 69 -2.79 12.29 1.25
N THR A 70 -4.10 12.48 1.04
CA THR A 70 -4.77 12.00 -0.17
C THR A 70 -4.12 12.55 -1.45
N ASP A 71 -3.74 13.83 -1.46
CA ASP A 71 -3.14 14.48 -2.63
C ASP A 71 -1.75 13.92 -2.96
N GLU A 72 -0.93 13.66 -1.93
CA GLU A 72 0.38 13.02 -2.10
C GLU A 72 0.22 11.59 -2.63
N ALA A 73 -0.69 10.81 -2.04
CA ALA A 73 -0.94 9.44 -2.47
C ALA A 73 -1.42 9.37 -3.92
N VAL A 74 -2.34 10.26 -4.34
CA VAL A 74 -2.83 10.34 -5.73
C VAL A 74 -1.69 10.68 -6.68
N LYS A 75 -0.79 11.60 -6.30
CA LYS A 75 0.37 11.97 -7.12
C LYS A 75 1.33 10.80 -7.33
N GLU A 76 1.59 10.00 -6.29
CA GLU A 76 2.43 8.80 -6.42
C GLU A 76 1.75 7.71 -7.26
N ILE A 77 0.45 7.48 -7.07
CA ILE A 77 -0.31 6.49 -7.86
C ILE A 77 -0.32 6.87 -9.34
N ARG A 78 -0.47 8.16 -9.68
CA ARG A 78 -0.37 8.64 -11.07
C ARG A 78 1.00 8.48 -11.72
N ARG A 79 2.05 8.16 -10.95
CA ARG A 79 3.39 7.84 -11.50
C ARG A 79 3.58 6.34 -11.70
N MET A 80 2.73 5.50 -11.10
CA MET A 80 2.78 4.05 -11.24
C MET A 80 2.16 3.56 -12.56
N TYR A 81 1.26 4.36 -13.14
CA TYR A 81 0.48 4.09 -14.35
C TYR A 81 0.60 5.25 -15.34
#